data_AF-A0A955PW37-F1
#
_entry.id   AF-A0A955PW37-F1
#
_cell.length_a   1.000
_cell.length_b   1.000
_cell.length_c   1.000
_cell.angle_alpha   90.00
_cell.angle_beta   90.00
_cell.angle_gamma   90.00
#
_symmetry.space_group_name_H-M   'P 1'
#
loop_
_entity.id
_entity.type
_entity.pdbx_description
1 polymer ?
#
loop_
_entity_poly.entity_id
_entity_poly.type
_entity_poly.pdbx_seq_one_letter_code
_entity_poly.pdbx_strand_id
1 'polypeptide(L)'
;LPKPYSKSFVLHLDMWYAQSHPDEDFAETFAVWLTPHSHWRERYAGWPALKKLEYMDRLMKELAGVAPIVTTREQVDPIQRLHKTLREHYKDKRERYGLDYPNFYDRDLRRLFSGDPDQSPNPSAENFIRKFRKEVRRKVAAWTGEYQYTIDQVLQDMMAHCRERNLRLAVPEEQAKVDFTILLTVQTMNYLHGGRHRVVL
;
A
#
# COMPACT_ATOMS: atom_id res chain seq x y z
N LEU A 1 10.41 -1.12 -8.39
CA LEU A 1 9.84 -2.42 -7.93
C LEU A 1 10.60 -2.90 -6.70
N PRO A 2 9.94 -3.27 -5.58
CA PRO A 2 10.64 -3.83 -4.43
C PRO A 2 11.31 -5.14 -4.84
N LYS A 3 12.57 -5.30 -4.45
CA LYS A 3 13.42 -6.46 -4.72
C LYS A 3 13.16 -7.50 -3.62
N PRO A 4 12.38 -8.56 -3.87
CA PRO A 4 11.93 -9.50 -2.83
C PRO A 4 13.05 -10.36 -2.24
N TYR A 5 14.23 -10.35 -2.85
CA TYR A 5 15.40 -11.06 -2.33
C TYR A 5 16.53 -10.09 -1.97
N SER A 6 16.23 -8.78 -1.92
CA SER A 6 17.21 -7.80 -1.50
C SER A 6 17.50 -7.98 -0.02
N LYS A 7 18.73 -8.41 0.24
CA LYS A 7 19.29 -8.52 1.58
C LYS A 7 19.66 -7.16 2.18
N SER A 8 19.39 -6.05 1.48
CA SER A 8 19.67 -4.70 1.96
C SER A 8 18.61 -4.14 2.90
N PHE A 9 17.47 -4.81 3.06
CA PHE A 9 16.36 -4.37 3.90
C PHE A 9 16.07 -5.38 5.00
N VAL A 10 15.67 -4.89 6.16
CA VAL A 10 15.14 -5.75 7.22
C VAL A 10 13.68 -6.08 6.94
N LEU A 11 13.17 -7.12 7.60
CA LEU A 11 11.78 -7.56 7.52
C LEU A 11 11.19 -7.61 8.93
N HIS A 12 10.37 -6.62 9.26
CA HIS A 12 9.56 -6.55 10.46
C HIS A 12 8.07 -6.67 10.11
N LEU A 13 7.57 -5.85 9.18
CA LEU A 13 6.21 -5.97 8.64
C LEU A 13 6.21 -6.72 7.29
N ASP A 14 5.08 -7.35 6.98
CA ASP A 14 4.90 -8.06 5.73
C ASP A 14 4.92 -7.11 4.50
N MET A 15 5.07 -7.70 3.31
CA MET A 15 4.89 -7.02 2.01
C MET A 15 5.95 -5.97 1.61
N TRP A 16 7.18 -6.08 2.12
CA TRP A 16 8.34 -5.24 1.71
C TRP A 16 8.17 -3.78 2.10
N TYR A 17 7.56 -3.52 3.26
CA TYR A 17 7.26 -2.18 3.75
C TYR A 17 8.50 -1.30 3.84
N ALA A 18 9.63 -1.84 4.32
CA ALA A 18 10.94 -1.19 4.34
C ALA A 18 11.45 -0.71 2.95
N GLN A 19 10.90 -1.20 1.84
CA GLN A 19 11.31 -0.78 0.49
C GLN A 19 10.39 0.28 -0.11
N SER A 20 9.35 0.70 0.60
CA SER A 20 8.36 1.66 0.10
C SER A 20 8.85 3.11 0.16
N HIS A 21 9.62 3.46 1.19
CA HIS A 21 10.19 4.80 1.38
C HIS A 21 11.42 4.72 2.30
N PRO A 22 12.43 5.59 2.18
CA PRO A 22 13.59 5.61 3.07
C PRO A 22 13.26 5.74 4.56
N ASP A 23 12.24 6.52 4.91
CA ASP A 23 11.81 6.68 6.30
C ASP A 23 11.22 5.38 6.87
N GLU A 24 10.52 4.61 6.03
CA GLU A 24 9.96 3.31 6.41
C GLU A 24 11.05 2.25 6.56
N ASP A 25 12.12 2.31 5.76
CA ASP A 25 13.31 1.48 5.94
C ASP A 25 13.99 1.74 7.29
N PHE A 26 14.07 3.01 7.69
CA PHE A 26 14.61 3.40 8.97
C PHE A 26 13.72 2.94 10.13
N ALA A 27 12.40 3.17 10.02
CA ALA A 27 11.41 2.74 11.02
C ALA A 27 11.43 1.22 11.23
N GLU A 28 11.48 0.44 10.14
CA GLU A 28 11.63 -1.02 10.17
C GLU A 28 12.95 -1.45 10.82
N THR A 29 14.06 -0.79 10.48
CA THR A 29 15.37 -1.05 11.09
C THR A 29 15.33 -0.81 12.60
N PHE A 30 14.72 0.28 13.04
CA PHE A 30 14.52 0.60 14.44
C PHE A 30 13.66 -0.46 15.14
N ALA A 31 12.53 -0.86 14.53
CA ALA A 31 11.62 -1.86 15.09
C ALA A 31 12.30 -3.23 15.28
N VAL A 32 13.07 -3.71 14.28
CA VAL A 32 13.84 -4.96 14.40
C VAL A 32 14.88 -4.89 15.51
N TRP A 33 15.61 -3.77 15.60
CA TRP A 33 16.62 -3.58 16.64
C TRP A 33 16.00 -3.53 18.05
N LEU A 34 14.86 -2.83 18.21
CA LEU A 34 14.16 -2.67 19.48
C LEU A 34 13.48 -3.95 19.96
N THR A 35 13.10 -4.85 19.04
CA THR A 35 12.39 -6.10 19.37
C THR A 35 13.26 -7.02 20.24
N PRO A 36 12.85 -7.35 21.47
CA PRO A 36 13.59 -8.27 22.33
C PRO A 36 13.75 -9.65 21.69
N HIS A 37 14.90 -10.30 21.90
CA HIS A 37 15.21 -11.63 21.36
C HIS A 37 15.08 -11.75 19.83
N SER A 38 15.18 -10.64 19.09
CA SER A 38 15.14 -10.69 17.62
C SER A 38 16.34 -11.38 16.99
N HIS A 39 17.42 -11.59 17.77
CA HIS A 39 18.65 -12.28 17.32
C HIS A 39 19.17 -11.68 16.00
N TRP A 40 19.02 -10.35 15.85
CA TRP A 40 19.17 -9.69 14.55
C TRP A 40 20.60 -9.79 14.00
N ARG A 41 21.61 -9.89 14.87
CA ARG A 41 23.01 -10.10 14.47
C ARG A 41 23.18 -11.45 13.76
N GLU A 42 22.61 -12.52 14.32
CA GLU A 42 22.65 -13.84 13.69
C GLU A 42 21.73 -13.90 12.46
N ARG A 43 20.51 -13.39 12.59
CA ARG A 43 19.47 -13.43 11.54
C ARG A 43 19.90 -12.73 10.25
N TYR A 44 20.58 -11.59 10.37
CA TYR A 44 21.01 -10.78 9.23
C TYR A 44 22.52 -10.93 8.95
N ALA A 45 23.17 -11.96 9.47
CA ALA A 45 24.59 -12.22 9.21
C ALA A 45 24.86 -12.33 7.70
N GLY A 46 25.85 -11.57 7.22
CA GLY A 46 26.22 -11.50 5.80
C GLY A 46 25.25 -10.72 4.90
N TRP A 47 24.22 -10.08 5.46
CA TRP A 47 23.29 -9.22 4.72
C TRP A 47 23.72 -7.75 4.80
N PRO A 48 23.61 -6.96 3.72
CA PRO A 48 23.89 -5.52 3.79
C PRO A 48 23.02 -4.75 4.79
N ALA A 49 21.80 -5.23 5.07
CA ALA A 49 20.91 -4.66 6.08
C ALA A 49 21.54 -4.63 7.49
N LEU A 50 22.46 -5.55 7.79
CA LEU A 50 23.14 -5.61 9.08
C LEU A 50 23.86 -4.31 9.41
N LYS A 51 24.44 -3.63 8.41
CA LYS A 51 25.13 -2.34 8.61
C LYS A 51 24.21 -1.28 9.21
N LYS A 52 22.93 -1.26 8.80
CA LYS A 52 21.94 -0.32 9.33
C LYS A 52 21.56 -0.67 10.77
N LEU A 53 21.44 -1.95 11.08
CA LEU A 53 21.18 -2.43 12.43
C LEU A 53 22.36 -2.13 13.39
N GLU A 54 23.59 -2.31 12.92
CA GLU A 54 24.80 -1.94 13.67
C GLU A 54 24.93 -0.43 13.85
N TYR A 55 24.57 0.35 12.84
CA TYR A 55 24.47 1.81 12.95
C TYR A 55 23.43 2.21 14.00
N MET A 56 22.23 1.63 13.95
CA MET A 56 21.17 1.88 14.93
C MET A 56 21.63 1.52 16.35
N ASP A 57 22.25 0.35 16.53
CA ASP A 57 22.78 -0.09 17.82
C ASP A 57 23.82 0.86 18.40
N ARG A 58 24.71 1.38 17.54
CA ARG A 58 25.71 2.39 17.95
C ARG A 58 25.05 3.71 18.32
N LEU A 59 24.18 4.23 17.45
CA LEU A 59 23.46 5.48 17.66
C LEU A 59 22.69 5.47 18.98
N MET A 60 21.94 4.41 19.24
CA MET A 60 21.13 4.30 20.45
C MET A 60 21.99 4.17 21.72
N LYS A 61 23.18 3.56 21.63
CA LYS A 61 24.17 3.53 22.72
C LYS A 61 24.80 4.90 22.96
N GLU A 62 25.07 5.68 21.92
CA GLU A 62 25.58 7.05 22.05
C GLU A 62 24.55 7.99 22.69
N LEU A 63 23.26 7.79 22.38
CA LEU A 63 22.16 8.56 22.95
C LEU A 63 21.77 8.09 24.36
N ALA A 64 22.21 6.91 24.80
CA ALA A 64 21.88 6.38 26.11
C ALA A 64 22.45 7.27 27.22
N GLY A 65 21.56 7.83 28.04
CA GLY A 65 21.93 8.73 29.14
C GLY A 65 22.16 10.19 28.74
N VAL A 66 22.08 10.53 27.44
CA VAL A 66 22.11 11.92 26.97
C VAL A 66 20.74 12.55 27.19
N ALA A 67 20.72 13.73 27.82
CA ALA A 67 19.48 14.47 28.01
C ALA A 67 18.92 14.93 26.65
N PRO A 68 17.61 14.75 26.38
CA PRO A 68 17.02 15.20 25.13
C PRO A 68 17.07 16.72 25.02
N ILE A 69 17.50 17.22 23.86
CA ILE A 69 17.56 18.67 23.57
C ILE A 69 16.14 19.27 23.55
N VAL A 70 15.19 18.51 23.01
CA VAL A 70 13.78 18.89 22.96
C VAL A 70 13.08 18.31 24.18
N THR A 71 12.68 19.18 25.10
CA THR A 71 11.96 18.82 26.34
C THR A 71 10.47 19.16 26.28
N THR A 72 9.96 19.56 25.10
CA THR A 72 8.55 19.87 24.92
C THR A 72 7.69 18.66 25.29
N ARG A 73 6.59 18.93 25.97
CA ARG A 73 5.54 17.94 26.27
C ARG A 73 4.35 18.08 25.33
N GLU A 74 4.51 18.85 24.26
CA GLU A 74 3.51 18.96 23.22
C GLU A 74 3.18 17.57 22.69
N GLN A 75 1.91 17.21 22.76
CA GLN A 75 1.41 15.97 22.20
C GLN A 75 0.91 16.28 20.80
N VAL A 76 1.52 15.66 19.79
CA VAL A 76 1.01 15.66 18.43
C VAL A 76 -0.25 14.79 18.42
N ASP A 77 -1.36 15.35 17.95
CA ASP A 77 -2.67 14.68 17.84
C ASP A 77 -3.09 13.85 19.07
N PRO A 78 -3.26 14.49 20.25
CA PRO A 78 -3.56 13.79 21.48
C PRO A 78 -4.93 13.10 21.42
N ILE A 79 -4.98 11.82 21.83
CA ILE A 79 -6.19 10.99 21.79
C ILE A 79 -7.37 11.66 22.50
N GLN A 80 -7.12 12.39 23.58
CA GLN A 80 -8.15 13.12 24.33
C GLN A 80 -8.89 14.17 23.50
N ARG A 81 -8.27 14.69 22.44
CA ARG A 81 -8.87 15.64 21.48
C ARG A 81 -9.54 14.94 20.29
N LEU A 82 -9.42 13.62 20.18
CA LEU A 82 -10.04 12.84 19.11
C LEU A 82 -11.50 12.55 19.45
N HIS A 83 -12.36 13.56 19.24
CA HIS A 83 -13.82 13.42 19.38
C HIS A 83 -14.49 12.85 18.13
N LYS A 84 -13.71 12.64 17.07
CA LYS A 84 -14.20 12.16 15.79
C LYS A 84 -14.74 10.74 15.93
N THR A 85 -16.04 10.57 15.70
CA THR A 85 -16.66 9.25 15.65
C THR A 85 -16.13 8.46 14.46
N LEU A 86 -16.23 7.13 14.50
CA LEU A 86 -15.93 6.29 13.34
C LEU A 86 -16.77 6.70 12.11
N ARG A 87 -18.04 7.10 12.32
CA ARG A 87 -18.92 7.57 11.24
C ARG A 87 -18.35 8.80 10.55
N GLU A 88 -17.97 9.82 11.31
CA GLU A 88 -17.34 11.04 10.78
C GLU A 88 -15.97 10.75 10.19
N HIS A 89 -15.19 9.87 10.81
CA HIS A 89 -13.92 9.41 10.25
C HIS A 89 -14.12 8.83 8.86
N TYR A 90 -15.05 7.88 8.70
CA TYR A 90 -15.33 7.28 7.40
C TYR A 90 -16.03 8.22 6.44
N LYS A 91 -16.83 9.18 6.91
CA LYS A 91 -17.43 10.21 6.05
C LYS A 91 -16.35 11.14 5.49
N ASP A 92 -15.54 11.72 6.35
CA ASP A 92 -14.42 12.58 5.93
C ASP A 92 -13.39 11.79 5.13
N LYS A 93 -13.16 10.51 5.47
CA LYS A 93 -12.30 9.64 4.67
C LYS A 93 -12.94 9.45 3.29
N ARG A 94 -14.24 9.17 3.20
CA ARG A 94 -14.94 9.07 1.91
C ARG A 94 -14.88 10.37 1.12
N GLU A 95 -15.06 11.53 1.75
CA GLU A 95 -14.97 12.84 1.09
C GLU A 95 -13.54 13.15 0.67
N ARG A 96 -12.56 12.97 1.57
CA ARG A 96 -11.14 13.27 1.32
C ARG A 96 -10.53 12.36 0.26
N TYR A 97 -10.85 11.08 0.34
CA TYR A 97 -10.35 10.02 -0.53
C TYR A 97 -11.34 9.68 -1.65
N GLY A 98 -12.41 10.45 -1.85
CA GLY A 98 -13.37 10.27 -2.95
C GLY A 98 -14.01 8.87 -3.04
N LEU A 99 -14.21 8.14 -1.95
CA LEU A 99 -14.86 6.82 -2.02
C LEU A 99 -16.34 6.88 -2.44
N ASP A 100 -16.91 8.09 -2.54
CA ASP A 100 -18.18 8.38 -3.24
C ASP A 100 -17.91 8.84 -4.69
N TYR A 101 -16.99 8.19 -5.42
CA TYR A 101 -16.84 8.45 -6.85
C TYR A 101 -17.99 7.76 -7.59
N PRO A 102 -18.76 8.49 -8.43
CA PRO A 102 -19.53 7.86 -9.51
C PRO A 102 -18.56 6.92 -10.24
N ASN A 103 -18.95 5.68 -10.50
CA ASN A 103 -18.07 4.64 -11.04
C ASN A 103 -17.45 5.04 -12.41
N PHE A 104 -16.44 5.90 -12.42
CA PHE A 104 -15.79 6.40 -13.64
C PHE A 104 -15.04 5.28 -14.35
N TYR A 105 -14.58 4.29 -13.58
CA TYR A 105 -14.01 3.07 -14.11
C TYR A 105 -15.07 2.07 -14.61
N ASP A 106 -16.38 2.24 -14.40
CA ASP A 106 -17.39 1.25 -14.87
C ASP A 106 -17.34 1.11 -16.39
N ARG A 107 -17.21 2.24 -17.09
CA ARG A 107 -17.06 2.25 -18.56
C ARG A 107 -15.82 1.47 -19.00
N ASP A 108 -14.72 1.62 -18.29
CA ASP A 108 -13.46 0.97 -18.65
C ASP A 108 -13.42 -0.50 -18.20
N LEU A 109 -13.97 -0.82 -17.03
CA LEU A 109 -14.18 -2.21 -16.59
C LEU A 109 -15.06 -2.95 -17.59
N ARG A 110 -16.08 -2.31 -18.15
CA ARG A 110 -16.94 -2.90 -19.20
C ARG A 110 -16.22 -3.17 -20.53
N ARG A 111 -15.04 -2.57 -20.77
CA ARG A 111 -14.20 -2.92 -21.93
C ARG A 111 -13.45 -4.24 -21.72
N LEU A 112 -13.19 -4.59 -20.46
CA LEU A 112 -12.41 -5.77 -20.06
C LEU A 112 -13.28 -6.93 -19.59
N PHE A 113 -14.42 -6.58 -19.00
CA PHE A 113 -15.34 -7.49 -18.37
C PHE A 113 -16.76 -7.25 -18.87
N SER A 114 -17.51 -8.32 -19.08
CA SER A 114 -18.90 -8.28 -19.52
C SER A 114 -19.81 -9.01 -18.53
N GLY A 115 -21.03 -8.51 -18.39
CA GLY A 115 -22.11 -9.20 -17.68
C GLY A 115 -23.02 -10.01 -18.60
N ASP A 116 -22.65 -10.16 -19.87
CA ASP A 116 -23.42 -10.90 -20.87
C ASP A 116 -23.47 -12.39 -20.53
N PRO A 117 -24.67 -13.03 -20.53
CA PRO A 117 -24.81 -14.48 -20.33
C PRO A 117 -23.91 -15.34 -21.23
N ASP A 118 -23.58 -14.87 -22.44
CA ASP A 118 -22.71 -15.60 -23.37
C ASP A 118 -21.27 -15.78 -22.86
N GLN A 119 -20.85 -14.95 -21.88
CA GLN A 119 -19.55 -15.02 -21.23
C GLN A 119 -19.56 -15.86 -19.94
N SER A 120 -20.65 -16.57 -19.64
CA SER A 120 -20.76 -17.48 -18.49
C SER A 120 -19.68 -18.58 -18.39
N PRO A 121 -19.02 -19.09 -19.45
CA PRO A 121 -17.90 -20.01 -19.27
C PRO A 121 -16.59 -19.31 -18.85
N ASN A 122 -16.48 -17.98 -19.00
CA ASN A 122 -15.23 -17.27 -18.75
C ASN A 122 -15.00 -17.01 -17.26
N PRO A 123 -13.74 -16.90 -16.80
CA PRO A 123 -13.44 -16.60 -15.40
C PRO A 123 -14.11 -15.31 -14.92
N SER A 124 -14.51 -15.28 -13.64
CA SER A 124 -15.06 -14.07 -13.04
C SER A 124 -14.01 -12.96 -12.97
N ALA A 125 -14.44 -11.72 -13.22
CA ALA A 125 -13.59 -10.54 -13.14
C ALA A 125 -12.99 -10.40 -11.73
N GLU A 126 -13.76 -10.72 -10.69
CA GLU A 126 -13.26 -10.73 -9.31
C GLU A 126 -12.09 -11.70 -9.12
N ASN A 127 -12.20 -12.93 -9.61
CA ASN A 127 -11.14 -13.93 -9.45
C ASN A 127 -9.91 -13.56 -10.27
N PHE A 128 -10.11 -12.98 -11.46
CA PHE A 128 -9.03 -12.42 -12.25
C PHE A 128 -8.31 -11.30 -11.48
N ILE A 129 -9.02 -10.29 -11.00
CA ILE A 129 -8.40 -9.17 -10.26
C ILE A 129 -7.70 -9.71 -9.01
N ARG A 130 -8.30 -10.64 -8.26
CA ARG A 130 -7.70 -11.28 -7.09
C ARG A 130 -6.38 -11.98 -7.43
N LYS A 131 -6.35 -12.72 -8.54
CA LYS A 131 -5.16 -13.44 -9.04
C LYS A 131 -4.01 -12.48 -9.38
N PHE A 132 -4.32 -11.34 -10.02
CA PHE A 132 -3.30 -10.37 -10.48
C PHE A 132 -3.00 -9.22 -9.50
N ARG A 133 -3.80 -9.07 -8.45
CA ARG A 133 -3.74 -7.97 -7.46
C ARG A 133 -2.33 -7.64 -7.01
N LYS A 134 -1.58 -8.64 -6.53
CA LYS A 134 -0.24 -8.45 -5.95
C LYS A 134 0.75 -7.92 -6.98
N GLU A 135 0.68 -8.41 -8.21
CA GLU A 135 1.57 -8.00 -9.29
C GLU A 135 1.24 -6.59 -9.78
N VAL A 136 -0.03 -6.34 -10.12
CA VAL A 136 -0.48 -5.07 -10.69
C VAL A 136 -0.31 -3.95 -9.67
N ARG A 137 -0.67 -4.17 -8.40
CA ARG A 137 -0.47 -3.18 -7.33
C ARG A 137 0.99 -2.76 -7.20
N ARG A 138 1.93 -3.72 -7.26
CA ARG A 138 3.37 -3.43 -7.18
C ARG A 138 3.87 -2.65 -8.39
N LYS A 139 3.40 -3.00 -9.59
CA LYS A 139 3.75 -2.28 -10.82
C LYS A 139 3.23 -0.85 -10.75
N VAL A 140 1.95 -0.66 -10.44
CA VAL A 140 1.34 0.67 -10.36
C VAL A 140 2.00 1.53 -9.28
N ALA A 141 2.23 0.99 -8.08
CA ALA A 141 2.94 1.72 -7.01
C ALA A 141 4.33 2.17 -7.45
N ALA A 142 5.08 1.30 -8.14
CA ALA A 142 6.41 1.63 -8.61
C ALA A 142 6.43 2.71 -9.69
N TRP A 143 5.38 2.82 -10.51
CA TRP A 143 5.29 3.80 -11.60
C TRP A 143 4.66 5.12 -11.17
N THR A 144 3.73 5.08 -10.21
CA THR A 144 2.99 6.27 -9.73
C THR A 144 3.65 6.91 -8.51
N GLY A 145 4.51 6.19 -7.78
CA GLY A 145 5.06 6.65 -6.51
C GLY A 145 4.09 6.52 -5.33
N GLU A 146 2.89 6.00 -5.56
CA GLU A 146 1.84 5.92 -4.56
C GLU A 146 2.02 4.79 -3.56
N TYR A 147 1.48 5.02 -2.35
CA TYR A 147 1.41 3.99 -1.33
C TYR A 147 0.60 2.78 -1.84
N GLN A 148 1.20 1.60 -1.71
CA GLN A 148 0.53 0.34 -2.09
C GLN A 148 -0.83 0.19 -1.42
N TYR A 149 -1.00 0.71 -0.20
CA TYR A 149 -2.27 0.70 0.52
C TYR A 149 -3.40 1.44 -0.23
N THR A 150 -3.12 2.61 -0.79
CA THR A 150 -4.09 3.40 -1.57
C THR A 150 -4.54 2.64 -2.82
N ILE A 151 -3.58 2.06 -3.55
CA ILE A 151 -3.88 1.25 -4.75
C ILE A 151 -4.67 -0.01 -4.37
N ASP A 152 -4.38 -0.61 -3.22
CA ASP A 152 -5.07 -1.78 -2.72
C ASP A 152 -6.55 -1.48 -2.39
N GLN A 153 -6.86 -0.28 -1.91
CA GLN A 153 -8.25 0.17 -1.71
C GLN A 153 -9.00 0.25 -3.05
N VAL A 154 -8.42 0.92 -4.05
CA VAL A 154 -9.02 1.02 -5.39
C VAL A 154 -9.27 -0.37 -5.99
N LEU A 155 -8.34 -1.30 -5.82
CA LEU A 155 -8.50 -2.68 -6.26
C LEU A 155 -9.65 -3.41 -5.55
N GLN A 156 -9.83 -3.20 -4.24
CA GLN A 156 -10.94 -3.80 -3.51
C GLN A 156 -12.29 -3.24 -3.99
N ASP A 157 -12.38 -1.95 -4.25
CA ASP A 157 -13.60 -1.31 -4.75
C ASP A 157 -13.97 -1.84 -6.15
N MET A 158 -12.97 -1.96 -7.05
CA MET A 158 -13.17 -2.59 -8.37
C MET A 158 -13.62 -4.05 -8.25
N MET A 159 -13.05 -4.83 -7.32
CA MET A 159 -13.47 -6.22 -7.08
C MET A 159 -14.91 -6.32 -6.57
N ALA A 160 -15.29 -5.47 -5.60
CA ALA A 160 -16.65 -5.43 -5.07
C ALA A 160 -17.65 -5.08 -6.18
N HIS A 161 -17.33 -4.07 -6.99
CA HIS A 161 -18.16 -3.64 -8.10
C HIS A 161 -18.33 -4.72 -9.19
N CYS A 162 -17.25 -5.43 -9.53
CA CYS A 162 -17.29 -6.58 -10.44
C CYS A 162 -18.18 -7.70 -9.92
N ARG A 163 -18.13 -7.96 -8.61
CA ARG A 163 -18.94 -8.99 -7.95
C ARG A 163 -20.42 -8.64 -8.00
N GLU A 164 -20.78 -7.41 -7.64
CA GLU A 164 -22.17 -6.92 -7.65
C GLU A 164 -22.84 -7.06 -9.02
N ARG A 165 -22.07 -6.89 -10.10
CA ARG A 165 -22.56 -6.95 -11.49
C ARG A 165 -22.30 -8.29 -12.18
N ASN A 166 -21.79 -9.28 -11.44
CA ASN A 166 -21.42 -10.60 -11.95
C ASN A 166 -20.57 -10.53 -13.23
N LEU A 167 -19.61 -9.60 -13.27
CA LEU A 167 -18.79 -9.38 -14.44
C LEU A 167 -17.80 -10.53 -14.66
N ARG A 168 -17.59 -10.91 -15.91
CA ARG A 168 -16.69 -11.97 -16.36
C ARG A 168 -15.76 -11.46 -17.44
N LEU A 169 -14.63 -12.13 -17.67
CA LEU A 169 -13.68 -11.74 -18.71
C LEU A 169 -14.37 -11.67 -20.08
N ALA A 170 -14.20 -10.55 -20.78
CA ALA A 170 -14.68 -10.36 -22.16
C ALA A 170 -13.55 -10.53 -23.19
N VAL A 171 -12.29 -10.52 -22.73
CA VAL A 171 -11.09 -10.63 -23.55
C VAL A 171 -10.15 -11.71 -22.98
N PRO A 172 -9.19 -12.23 -23.76
CA PRO A 172 -8.21 -13.21 -23.27
C PRO A 172 -7.43 -12.70 -22.05
N GLU A 173 -7.05 -13.62 -21.14
CA GLU A 173 -6.43 -13.27 -19.85
C GLU A 173 -5.16 -12.41 -20.00
N GLU A 174 -4.31 -12.69 -20.99
CA GLU A 174 -3.08 -11.94 -21.25
C GLU A 174 -3.36 -10.49 -21.67
N GLN A 175 -4.38 -10.28 -22.51
CA GLN A 175 -4.82 -8.93 -22.90
C GLN A 175 -5.44 -8.21 -21.70
N ALA A 176 -6.32 -8.89 -20.95
CA ALA A 176 -6.94 -8.33 -19.76
C ALA A 176 -5.91 -7.85 -18.73
N LYS A 177 -4.77 -8.55 -18.56
CA LYS A 177 -3.70 -8.16 -17.62
C LYS A 177 -3.09 -6.82 -18.00
N VAL A 178 -2.73 -6.65 -19.28
CA VAL A 178 -2.09 -5.42 -19.77
C VAL A 178 -3.06 -4.26 -19.63
N ASP A 179 -4.27 -4.42 -20.17
CA ASP A 179 -5.27 -3.35 -20.20
C ASP A 179 -5.76 -3.00 -18.79
N PHE A 180 -5.91 -3.98 -17.89
CA PHE A 180 -6.25 -3.73 -16.49
C PHE A 180 -5.12 -2.99 -15.76
N THR A 181 -3.86 -3.27 -16.07
CA THR A 181 -2.72 -2.54 -15.49
C THR A 181 -2.73 -1.08 -15.94
N ILE A 182 -2.99 -0.83 -17.22
CA ILE A 182 -3.14 0.51 -17.77
C ILE A 182 -4.31 1.22 -17.09
N LEU A 183 -5.48 0.56 -17.01
CA LEU A 183 -6.66 1.08 -16.34
C LEU A 183 -6.35 1.47 -14.89
N LEU A 184 -5.78 0.56 -14.10
CA LEU A 184 -5.48 0.84 -12.70
C LEU A 184 -4.49 2.00 -12.58
N THR A 185 -3.49 2.09 -13.46
CA THR A 185 -2.53 3.21 -13.48
C THR A 185 -3.23 4.54 -13.75
N VAL A 186 -4.05 4.61 -14.80
CA VAL A 186 -4.82 5.82 -15.16
C VAL A 186 -5.77 6.21 -14.03
N GLN A 187 -6.48 5.25 -13.44
CA GLN A 187 -7.40 5.52 -12.34
C GLN A 187 -6.67 5.96 -11.08
N THR A 188 -5.51 5.37 -10.79
CA THR A 188 -4.65 5.81 -9.68
C THR A 188 -4.17 7.24 -9.91
N MET A 189 -3.76 7.61 -11.13
CA MET A 189 -3.34 8.98 -11.45
C MET A 189 -4.49 9.99 -11.47
N ASN A 190 -5.67 9.62 -11.99
CA ASN A 190 -6.86 10.47 -11.98
C ASN A 190 -7.36 10.73 -10.55
N TYR A 191 -7.28 9.70 -9.71
CA TYR A 191 -7.56 9.81 -8.29
C TYR A 191 -6.67 10.85 -7.60
N LEU A 192 -5.41 10.98 -8.02
CA LEU A 192 -4.45 11.97 -7.51
C LEU A 192 -4.65 13.38 -8.09
N HIS A 193 -4.91 13.47 -9.40
CA HIS A 193 -5.14 14.75 -10.08
C HIS A 193 -6.48 15.41 -9.73
N GLY A 194 -7.40 14.67 -9.09
CA GLY A 194 -8.64 15.19 -8.50
C GLY A 194 -8.45 16.15 -7.31
N GLY A 195 -7.21 16.48 -6.93
CA GLY A 195 -6.91 17.59 -6.03
C GLY A 195 -7.01 17.28 -4.54
N ARG A 196 -6.85 16.02 -4.13
CA ARG A 196 -6.80 15.65 -2.72
C ARG A 196 -5.64 14.68 -2.51
N HIS A 197 -4.48 15.20 -2.10
CA HIS A 197 -3.78 14.78 -0.88
C HIS A 197 -2.51 15.59 -0.64
N ARG A 198 -2.53 16.37 0.46
CA ARG A 198 -1.38 16.43 1.36
C ARG A 198 -1.38 15.10 2.11
N VAL A 199 -0.30 14.34 1.95
CA VAL A 199 0.06 13.27 2.89
C VAL A 199 0.49 13.99 4.17
N VAL A 200 -0.31 13.85 5.24
CA VAL A 200 0.17 14.20 6.57
C VAL A 200 0.84 12.94 7.09
N LEU A 201 2.17 13.02 7.22
CA LEU A 201 3.02 12.06 7.91
C LEU A 201 2.63 11.97 9.40
#